data_AF-A0A7Y1UAI4-F1
#
_entry.id   AF-A0A7Y1UAI4-F1
#
_cell.length_a   1.000
_cell.length_b   1.000
_cell.length_c   1.000
_cell.angle_alpha   90.00
_cell.angle_beta   90.00
_cell.angle_gamma   90.00
#
_symmetry.space_group_name_H-M   'P 1'
#
loop_
_entity.id
_entity.type
_entity.pdbx_description
1 polymer ?
#
loop_
_entity_poly.entity_id
_entity_poly.type
_entity_poly.pdbx_seq_one_letter_code
_entity_poly.pdbx_strand_id
1 'polypeptide(L)'
;MSKRIDMARFTRDSSFYGDIPLLLTIKSFDLQAIRKRYIESKKRSQRGSVARRPVSLGGLVSLRLHQGSVQELEELVRVKEPRGLDYNEGRFAFSSESTVYVLDKVLQKIENDWFSYIHTVEFSPHENDRLLVSSSGLDILFEYDLKTQEITWEWSAWEHGMNEGHDPDSDAMLKLTRDPQQFSRWQQQGIAARLIDDPNTQSLPTAMRAAFINSSSYDHRDEHRILATLFHKGKVIAIDRRTGDFQEVISQLTTPHGGKSQADLTMATSTGSGEIHLEKDGKSTILDFSQLSGKPEELGEMEWIQNAIVHEGLLIAIDSNRNSFVIIDTERELYDMISYDLDWAVQDLVVGSLNASQKSLIQDISNE
;
A
#
# COMPACT_ATOMS: atom_id res chain seq x y z
N MET A 1 21.21 -6.32 -15.91
CA MET A 1 21.87 -5.94 -14.65
C MET A 1 21.24 -4.65 -14.17
N SER A 2 20.81 -4.58 -12.92
CA SER A 2 20.18 -3.38 -12.37
C SER A 2 21.22 -2.32 -12.02
N LYS A 3 20.95 -1.05 -12.33
CA LYS A 3 21.76 0.09 -11.90
C LYS A 3 21.36 0.44 -10.46
N ARG A 4 22.24 0.23 -9.48
CA ARG A 4 22.02 0.71 -8.11
C ARG A 4 22.61 2.12 -7.92
N ILE A 5 21.81 3.01 -7.34
CA ILE A 5 22.15 4.40 -7.06
C ILE A 5 22.02 4.63 -5.56
N ASP A 6 23.09 5.11 -4.95
CA ASP A 6 23.14 5.50 -3.54
C ASP A 6 22.63 6.93 -3.38
N MET A 7 21.47 7.07 -2.72
CA MET A 7 20.79 8.36 -2.53
C MET A 7 21.62 9.36 -1.72
N ALA A 8 22.56 8.90 -0.88
CA ALA A 8 23.42 9.79 -0.11
C ALA A 8 24.43 10.57 -0.97
N ARG A 9 24.57 10.21 -2.25
CA ARG A 9 25.43 10.90 -3.22
C ARG A 9 24.76 12.05 -3.94
N PHE A 10 23.43 12.12 -3.88
CA PHE A 10 22.68 13.20 -4.50
C PHE A 10 22.89 14.50 -3.73
N THR A 11 22.67 15.64 -4.37
CA THR A 11 22.77 16.95 -3.70
C THR A 11 21.43 17.30 -3.06
N ARG A 12 21.44 17.63 -1.77
CA ARG A 12 20.23 18.12 -1.11
C ARG A 12 19.94 19.57 -1.52
N ASP A 13 18.79 19.82 -2.12
CA ASP A 13 18.34 21.13 -2.56
C ASP A 13 16.81 21.19 -2.47
N SER A 14 16.24 22.22 -1.85
CA SER A 14 14.78 22.36 -1.74
C SER A 14 14.16 23.24 -2.84
N SER A 15 14.98 23.81 -3.73
CA SER A 15 14.54 24.77 -4.75
C SER A 15 14.16 24.16 -6.10
N PHE A 16 14.37 22.85 -6.30
CA PHE A 16 14.17 22.21 -7.61
C PHE A 16 12.72 21.81 -7.92
N TYR A 17 11.81 21.93 -6.96
CA TYR A 17 10.40 21.59 -7.11
C TYR A 17 9.51 22.76 -6.68
N GLY A 18 8.32 22.83 -7.29
CA GLY A 18 7.30 23.83 -6.97
C GLY A 18 6.39 23.41 -5.81
N ASP A 19 5.15 23.85 -5.85
CA ASP A 19 4.13 23.43 -4.89
C ASP A 19 3.64 22.02 -5.23
N ILE A 20 3.69 21.12 -4.24
CA ILE A 20 3.17 19.76 -4.39
C ILE A 20 2.04 19.57 -3.35
N PRO A 21 0.77 19.69 -3.76
CA PRO A 21 -0.35 19.42 -2.87
C PRO A 21 -0.53 17.92 -2.68
N LEU A 22 -0.56 17.46 -1.43
CA LEU A 22 -0.69 16.04 -1.10
C LEU A 22 -1.94 15.76 -0.27
N LEU A 23 -2.55 14.62 -0.57
CA LEU A 23 -3.51 13.94 0.29
C LEU A 23 -2.85 12.68 0.82
N LEU A 24 -3.02 12.40 2.12
CA LEU A 24 -2.32 11.33 2.83
C LEU A 24 -3.30 10.46 3.60
N THR A 25 -2.98 9.17 3.71
CA THR A 25 -3.54 8.29 4.74
C THR A 25 -2.54 8.13 5.87
N ILE A 26 -2.99 8.40 7.09
CA ILE A 26 -2.25 8.13 8.31
C ILE A 26 -2.90 6.90 8.95
N LYS A 27 -2.25 5.73 8.89
CA LYS A 27 -2.86 4.50 9.44
C LYS A 27 -3.05 4.57 10.95
N SER A 28 -2.23 5.37 11.61
CA SER A 28 -2.22 5.55 13.06
C SER A 28 -1.47 6.83 13.41
N PHE A 29 -2.02 7.60 14.34
CA PHE A 29 -1.37 8.75 14.97
C PHE A 29 -0.54 8.37 16.22
N ASP A 30 -0.09 7.11 16.32
CA ASP A 30 0.76 6.62 17.40
C ASP A 30 1.92 5.78 16.83
N LEU A 31 2.76 6.44 16.03
CA LEU A 31 3.94 5.81 15.44
C LEU A 31 4.91 5.28 16.50
N GLN A 32 5.03 5.95 17.64
CA GLN A 32 5.97 5.55 18.70
C GLN A 32 5.62 4.19 19.28
N ALA A 33 4.32 3.91 19.53
CA ALA A 33 3.90 2.58 19.95
C ALA A 33 4.14 1.53 18.85
N ILE A 34 3.98 1.88 17.58
CA ILE A 34 4.31 0.99 16.45
C ILE A 34 5.81 0.64 16.45
N ARG A 35 6.69 1.65 16.58
CA ARG A 35 8.14 1.46 16.62
C ARG A 35 8.58 0.59 17.78
N LYS A 36 8.06 0.84 18.98
CA LYS A 36 8.37 0.04 20.17
C LYS A 36 8.07 -1.45 19.93
N ARG A 37 6.88 -1.76 19.39
CA ARG A 37 6.49 -3.13 19.05
C ARG A 37 7.39 -3.73 17.96
N TYR A 38 7.75 -2.95 16.95
CA TYR A 38 8.62 -3.40 15.88
C TYR A 38 10.00 -3.81 16.41
N ILE A 39 10.62 -2.97 17.25
CA ILE A 39 11.90 -3.26 17.91
C ILE A 39 11.81 -4.52 18.78
N GLU A 40 10.70 -4.69 19.51
CA GLU A 40 10.45 -5.90 20.31
C GLU A 40 10.29 -7.16 19.45
N SER A 41 9.60 -7.06 18.31
CA SER A 41 9.34 -8.19 17.40
C SER A 41 10.60 -8.70 16.72
N LYS A 42 11.53 -7.80 16.37
CA LYS A 42 12.82 -8.18 15.75
C LYS A 42 13.64 -9.10 16.66
N LYS A 43 13.52 -8.93 17.98
CA LYS A 43 14.19 -9.80 18.96
C LYS A 43 13.65 -11.24 18.95
N ARG A 44 12.49 -11.49 18.35
CA ARG A 44 11.79 -12.79 18.35
C ARG A 44 11.83 -13.53 17.01
N SER A 45 12.45 -12.98 15.97
CA SER A 45 12.54 -13.57 14.61
C SER A 45 11.20 -13.98 13.97
N GLN A 46 10.08 -13.36 14.37
CA GLN A 46 8.74 -13.69 13.86
C GLN A 46 8.40 -12.90 12.59
N ARG A 47 7.70 -13.54 11.64
CA ARG A 47 7.14 -12.90 10.44
C ARG A 47 5.76 -12.31 10.73
N GLY A 48 5.66 -10.99 10.78
CA GLY A 48 4.38 -10.29 10.95
C GLY A 48 3.74 -10.47 12.34
N SER A 49 2.50 -9.99 12.48
CA SER A 49 1.72 -10.13 13.72
C SER A 49 1.13 -11.53 13.84
N VAL A 50 1.27 -12.16 15.01
CA VAL A 50 0.71 -13.48 15.31
C VAL A 50 -0.74 -13.44 15.82
N ALA A 51 -1.19 -12.29 16.33
CA ALA A 51 -2.57 -12.05 16.76
C ALA A 51 -3.20 -10.88 15.99
N ARG A 52 -4.53 -10.90 15.83
CA ARG A 52 -5.29 -9.71 15.38
C ARG A 52 -5.20 -8.66 16.48
N ARG A 53 -4.88 -7.43 16.06
CA ARG A 53 -4.70 -6.29 16.96
C ARG A 53 -6.00 -5.49 17.02
N PRO A 54 -6.25 -4.73 18.10
CA PRO A 54 -7.25 -3.69 18.08
C PRO A 54 -6.98 -2.73 16.93
N VAL A 55 -8.04 -2.33 16.24
CA VAL A 55 -7.99 -1.37 15.14
C VAL A 55 -7.56 -0.02 15.69
N SER A 56 -6.49 0.55 15.14
CA SER A 56 -6.00 1.87 15.53
C SER A 56 -6.78 3.01 14.85
N LEU A 57 -6.89 4.14 15.55
CA LEU A 57 -7.44 5.36 14.96
C LEU A 57 -6.36 6.03 14.11
N GLY A 58 -6.69 6.25 12.84
CA GLY A 58 -5.89 7.00 11.89
C GLY A 58 -6.70 8.15 11.31
N GLY A 59 -6.33 8.63 10.14
CA GLY A 59 -7.05 9.72 9.49
C GLY A 59 -6.55 10.06 8.09
N LEU A 60 -7.23 11.02 7.49
CA LEU A 60 -6.81 11.65 6.24
C LEU A 60 -6.25 13.04 6.53
N VAL A 61 -5.18 13.39 5.84
CA VAL A 61 -4.53 14.70 5.96
C VAL A 61 -4.35 15.30 4.56
N SER A 62 -4.62 16.60 4.45
CA SER A 62 -4.20 17.43 3.33
C SER A 62 -3.00 18.27 3.74
N LEU A 63 -2.00 18.40 2.89
CA LEU A 63 -0.88 19.32 3.09
C LEU A 63 -0.27 19.76 1.77
N ARG A 64 0.65 20.72 1.81
CA ARG A 64 1.44 21.16 0.67
C ARG A 64 2.93 21.07 0.99
N LEU A 65 3.71 20.47 0.10
CA LEU A 65 5.17 20.52 0.17
C LEU A 65 5.67 21.70 -0.65
N HIS A 66 6.53 22.53 -0.05
CA HIS A 66 7.15 23.68 -0.72
C HIS A 66 8.48 24.03 -0.06
N GLN A 67 9.55 24.13 -0.87
CA GLN A 67 10.86 24.63 -0.47
C GLN A 67 11.40 24.10 0.86
N GLY A 68 11.27 22.78 1.08
CA GLY A 68 11.82 22.09 2.24
C GLY A 68 10.92 22.10 3.47
N SER A 69 9.65 22.50 3.30
CA SER A 69 8.69 22.64 4.38
C SER A 69 7.32 22.08 4.04
N VAL A 70 6.59 21.67 5.08
CA VAL A 70 5.15 21.40 5.02
C VAL A 70 4.40 22.72 5.24
N GLN A 71 3.42 22.99 4.39
CA GLN A 71 2.50 24.13 4.45
C GLN A 71 1.05 23.64 4.39
N GLU A 72 0.11 24.50 4.76
CA GLU A 72 -1.35 24.25 4.63
C GLU A 72 -1.82 22.88 5.16
N LEU A 73 -1.24 22.44 6.27
CA LEU A 73 -1.58 21.17 6.90
C LEU A 73 -2.98 21.22 7.51
N GLU A 74 -3.83 20.29 7.11
CA GLU A 74 -5.21 20.13 7.59
C GLU A 74 -5.51 18.64 7.81
N GLU A 75 -5.93 18.26 9.03
CA GLU A 75 -6.51 16.95 9.31
C GLU A 75 -7.98 16.97 8.84
N LEU A 76 -8.31 16.14 7.85
CA LEU A 76 -9.62 16.16 7.19
C LEU A 76 -10.67 15.35 7.96
N VAL A 77 -10.28 14.17 8.46
CA VAL A 77 -11.16 13.22 9.15
C VAL A 77 -10.32 12.22 9.94
N ARG A 78 -10.84 11.72 11.06
CA ARG A 78 -10.30 10.55 11.76
C ARG A 78 -11.15 9.33 11.45
N VAL A 79 -10.51 8.26 10.98
CA VAL A 79 -11.17 7.02 10.59
C VAL A 79 -10.32 5.81 11.01
N LYS A 80 -10.92 4.63 10.98
CA LYS A 80 -10.27 3.39 11.41
C LYS A 80 -9.25 2.94 10.37
N GLU A 81 -7.98 2.89 10.77
CA GLU A 81 -6.83 2.43 9.97
C GLU A 81 -6.94 2.67 8.46
N PRO A 82 -7.03 3.93 7.99
CA PRO A 82 -7.06 4.19 6.56
C PRO A 82 -5.72 3.85 5.94
N ARG A 83 -5.73 3.28 4.72
CA ARG A 83 -4.51 2.84 4.05
C ARG A 83 -4.47 3.22 2.59
N GLY A 84 -5.45 2.81 1.81
CA GLY A 84 -5.53 3.14 0.39
C GLY A 84 -6.14 4.52 0.20
N LEU A 85 -5.60 5.28 -0.73
CA LEU A 85 -6.25 6.45 -1.29
C LEU A 85 -5.91 6.61 -2.77
N ASP A 86 -6.78 7.30 -3.51
CA ASP A 86 -6.45 7.76 -4.85
C ASP A 86 -7.17 9.07 -5.20
N TYR A 87 -6.59 9.82 -6.13
CA TYR A 87 -7.15 11.08 -6.60
C TYR A 87 -7.00 11.17 -8.12
N ASN A 88 -8.13 11.35 -8.82
CA ASN A 88 -8.14 11.45 -10.27
C ASN A 88 -9.20 12.46 -10.75
N GLU A 89 -8.77 13.50 -11.45
CA GLU A 89 -9.64 14.51 -12.08
C GLU A 89 -10.71 15.09 -11.14
N GLY A 90 -10.33 15.42 -9.91
CA GLY A 90 -11.25 15.97 -8.91
C GLY A 90 -12.09 14.93 -8.17
N ARG A 91 -11.94 13.64 -8.47
CA ARG A 91 -12.51 12.54 -7.70
C ARG A 91 -11.49 12.03 -6.70
N PHE A 92 -11.97 11.62 -5.54
CA PHE A 92 -11.14 11.14 -4.45
C PHE A 92 -11.73 9.86 -3.89
N ALA A 93 -10.90 8.85 -3.65
CA ALA A 93 -11.31 7.64 -2.96
C ALA A 93 -10.33 7.35 -1.82
N PHE A 94 -10.84 6.73 -0.74
CA PHE A 94 -9.99 6.23 0.34
C PHE A 94 -10.64 5.04 1.04
N SER A 95 -9.83 4.23 1.72
CA SER A 95 -10.33 3.12 2.55
C SER A 95 -10.30 3.45 4.03
N SER A 96 -11.20 2.84 4.80
CA SER A 96 -11.15 2.73 6.25
C SER A 96 -11.49 1.30 6.67
N GLU A 97 -10.50 0.57 7.18
CA GLU A 97 -10.57 -0.85 7.56
C GLU A 97 -11.22 -1.79 6.51
N SER A 98 -12.56 -1.83 6.46
CA SER A 98 -13.40 -2.67 5.61
C SER A 98 -14.40 -1.90 4.75
N THR A 99 -14.29 -0.57 4.67
CA THR A 99 -15.18 0.29 3.87
C THR A 99 -14.36 1.13 2.91
N VAL A 100 -14.84 1.30 1.68
CA VAL A 100 -14.29 2.26 0.71
C VAL A 100 -15.25 3.44 0.60
N TYR A 101 -14.68 4.65 0.65
CA TYR A 101 -15.39 5.89 0.40
C TYR A 101 -14.96 6.46 -0.94
N VAL A 102 -15.92 6.80 -1.79
CA VAL A 102 -15.69 7.43 -3.09
C VAL A 102 -16.40 8.78 -3.10
N LEU A 103 -15.65 9.82 -3.42
CA LEU A 103 -16.07 11.20 -3.39
C LEU A 103 -15.90 11.83 -4.77
N ASP A 104 -17.03 12.17 -5.36
CA ASP A 104 -17.11 13.07 -6.52
C ASP A 104 -18.04 14.23 -6.15
N LYS A 105 -19.26 14.28 -6.70
CA LYS A 105 -20.30 15.24 -6.32
C LYS A 105 -21.01 14.88 -5.02
N VAL A 106 -21.00 13.60 -4.69
CA VAL A 106 -21.60 13.01 -3.49
C VAL A 106 -20.62 12.02 -2.89
N LEU A 107 -20.77 11.77 -1.60
CA LEU A 107 -20.07 10.68 -0.92
C LEU A 107 -20.82 9.37 -1.17
N GLN A 108 -20.12 8.37 -1.70
CA GLN A 108 -20.60 7.01 -1.86
C GLN A 108 -19.78 6.07 -1.00
N LYS A 109 -20.41 5.01 -0.49
CA LYS A 109 -19.75 3.93 0.25
C LYS A 109 -19.84 2.65 -0.56
N ILE A 110 -18.74 1.90 -0.60
CA ILE A 110 -18.70 0.54 -1.13
C ILE A 110 -18.32 -0.36 0.04
N GLU A 111 -19.14 -1.37 0.26
CA GLU A 111 -18.99 -2.37 1.32
C GLU A 111 -19.06 -3.77 0.71
N ASN A 112 -18.31 -4.70 1.30
CA ASN A 112 -18.28 -6.10 0.86
C ASN A 112 -17.85 -6.97 2.05
N ASP A 113 -18.50 -8.11 2.24
CA ASP A 113 -18.16 -9.06 3.32
C ASP A 113 -16.70 -9.54 3.25
N TRP A 114 -16.13 -9.56 2.04
CA TRP A 114 -14.75 -9.93 1.79
C TRP A 114 -13.76 -8.77 1.93
N PHE A 115 -14.21 -7.57 2.33
CA PHE A 115 -13.31 -6.47 2.67
C PHE A 115 -12.69 -6.66 4.05
N SER A 116 -11.37 -6.78 4.04
CA SER A 116 -10.58 -6.86 5.25
C SER A 116 -9.24 -6.19 4.99
N TYR A 117 -8.88 -5.21 5.81
CA TYR A 117 -7.54 -4.61 5.77
C TYR A 117 -7.22 -4.00 4.38
N ILE A 118 -8.14 -3.19 3.85
CA ILE A 118 -8.04 -2.65 2.48
C ILE A 118 -6.79 -1.75 2.35
N HIS A 119 -5.80 -2.16 1.56
CA HIS A 119 -4.58 -1.37 1.33
C HIS A 119 -4.59 -0.47 0.10
N THR A 120 -5.38 -0.80 -0.92
CA THR A 120 -5.43 -0.02 -2.15
C THR A 120 -6.87 0.28 -2.51
N VAL A 121 -7.09 1.52 -2.90
CA VAL A 121 -8.16 1.96 -3.78
C VAL A 121 -7.48 2.71 -4.91
N GLU A 122 -7.84 2.45 -6.17
CA GLU A 122 -7.23 3.13 -7.33
C GLU A 122 -8.27 3.29 -8.43
N PHE A 123 -8.43 4.51 -8.96
CA PHE A 123 -9.25 4.75 -10.13
C PHE A 123 -8.56 4.19 -11.37
N SER A 124 -9.32 3.56 -12.25
CA SER A 124 -8.75 3.06 -13.49
C SER A 124 -8.23 4.20 -14.38
N PRO A 125 -7.02 4.06 -14.95
CA PRO A 125 -6.53 4.96 -15.99
C PRO A 125 -7.15 4.67 -17.36
N HIS A 126 -7.87 3.54 -17.52
CA HIS A 126 -8.43 3.06 -18.79
C HIS A 126 -9.93 3.33 -18.92
N GLU A 127 -10.66 3.27 -17.80
CA GLU A 127 -12.12 3.45 -17.75
C GLU A 127 -12.50 4.34 -16.56
N ASN A 128 -13.16 5.47 -16.83
CA ASN A 128 -13.44 6.45 -15.78
C ASN A 128 -14.25 5.89 -14.61
N ASP A 129 -15.19 4.97 -14.84
CA ASP A 129 -16.09 4.49 -13.78
C ASP A 129 -15.62 3.18 -13.13
N ARG A 130 -14.32 2.87 -13.17
CA ARG A 130 -13.76 1.68 -12.52
C ARG A 130 -12.91 2.04 -11.31
N LEU A 131 -13.05 1.25 -10.25
CA LEU A 131 -12.23 1.35 -9.05
C LEU A 131 -11.69 -0.03 -8.67
N LEU A 132 -10.36 -0.13 -8.60
CA LEU A 132 -9.65 -1.29 -8.08
C LEU A 132 -9.56 -1.19 -6.55
N VAL A 133 -9.82 -2.30 -5.86
CA VAL A 133 -9.76 -2.41 -4.40
C VAL A 133 -8.99 -3.67 -4.01
N SER A 134 -7.98 -3.54 -3.16
CA SER A 134 -7.24 -4.70 -2.62
C SER A 134 -7.68 -5.03 -1.19
N SER A 135 -8.38 -6.15 -1.01
CA SER A 135 -8.67 -6.72 0.32
C SER A 135 -7.51 -7.57 0.80
N SER A 136 -6.49 -6.91 1.35
CA SER A 136 -5.22 -7.54 1.73
C SER A 136 -5.33 -8.47 2.93
N GLY A 137 -6.39 -8.36 3.71
CA GLY A 137 -6.68 -9.27 4.82
C GLY A 137 -6.96 -10.69 4.36
N LEU A 138 -7.47 -10.85 3.14
CA LEU A 138 -7.90 -12.11 2.55
C LEU A 138 -7.24 -12.40 1.18
N ASP A 139 -6.27 -11.58 0.76
CA ASP A 139 -5.56 -11.70 -0.52
C ASP A 139 -6.51 -11.74 -1.75
N ILE A 140 -7.50 -10.83 -1.76
CA ILE A 140 -8.47 -10.71 -2.87
C ILE A 140 -8.40 -9.30 -3.46
N LEU A 141 -8.44 -9.23 -4.79
CA LEU A 141 -8.60 -8.01 -5.56
C LEU A 141 -10.00 -7.95 -6.14
N PHE A 142 -10.59 -6.77 -6.11
CA PHE A 142 -11.91 -6.48 -6.70
C PHE A 142 -11.80 -5.27 -7.61
N GLU A 143 -12.52 -5.29 -8.71
CA GLU A 143 -12.83 -4.09 -9.49
C GLU A 143 -14.33 -3.82 -9.41
N TYR A 144 -14.69 -2.57 -9.16
CA TYR A 144 -16.08 -2.12 -9.09
C TYR A 144 -16.42 -1.19 -10.24
N ASP A 145 -17.64 -1.32 -10.75
CA ASP A 145 -18.33 -0.26 -11.48
C ASP A 145 -18.81 0.81 -10.50
N LEU A 146 -18.37 2.06 -10.63
CA LEU A 146 -18.77 3.13 -9.73
C LEU A 146 -20.22 3.62 -9.93
N LYS A 147 -20.86 3.30 -11.06
CA LYS A 147 -22.25 3.65 -11.33
C LYS A 147 -23.20 2.62 -10.75
N THR A 148 -22.90 1.33 -10.90
CA THR A 148 -23.77 0.25 -10.40
C THR A 148 -23.35 -0.28 -9.03
N GLN A 149 -22.11 -0.01 -8.60
CA GLN A 149 -21.46 -0.58 -7.41
C GLN A 149 -21.32 -2.10 -7.47
N GLU A 150 -21.43 -2.69 -8.66
CA GLU A 150 -21.26 -4.11 -8.88
C GLU A 150 -19.79 -4.45 -9.14
N ILE A 151 -19.37 -5.64 -8.71
CA ILE A 151 -18.06 -6.19 -9.02
C ILE A 151 -18.02 -6.54 -10.50
N THR A 152 -17.05 -5.99 -11.24
CA THR A 152 -16.81 -6.32 -12.64
C THR A 152 -15.66 -7.27 -12.85
N TRP A 153 -14.77 -7.38 -11.86
CA TRP A 153 -13.67 -8.34 -11.88
C TRP A 153 -13.23 -8.69 -10.46
N GLU A 154 -12.80 -9.93 -10.27
CA GLU A 154 -12.32 -10.44 -8.99
C GLU A 154 -11.15 -11.39 -9.23
N TRP A 155 -10.17 -11.34 -8.33
CA TRP A 155 -9.05 -12.30 -8.31
C TRP A 155 -8.65 -12.63 -6.88
N SER A 156 -8.63 -13.92 -6.54
CA SER A 156 -8.13 -14.41 -5.25
C SER A 156 -6.76 -15.07 -5.43
N ALA A 157 -5.78 -14.65 -4.63
CA ALA A 157 -4.46 -15.28 -4.65
C ALA A 157 -4.54 -16.77 -4.27
N TRP A 158 -5.48 -17.15 -3.41
CA TRP A 158 -5.63 -18.53 -2.93
C TRP A 158 -6.05 -19.49 -4.04
N GLU A 159 -6.93 -19.02 -4.92
CA GLU A 159 -7.44 -19.78 -6.08
C GLU A 159 -6.39 -19.90 -7.19
N HIS A 160 -5.39 -19.02 -7.19
CA HIS A 160 -4.29 -18.99 -8.15
C HIS A 160 -2.98 -19.53 -7.54
N GLY A 161 -3.08 -20.48 -6.61
CA GLY A 161 -1.94 -21.23 -6.09
C GLY A 161 -1.11 -20.54 -5.00
N MET A 162 -1.47 -19.31 -4.61
CA MET A 162 -0.87 -18.61 -3.47
C MET A 162 -1.71 -18.79 -2.21
N ASN A 163 -1.95 -20.03 -1.83
CA ASN A 163 -2.81 -20.40 -0.69
C ASN A 163 -2.03 -20.89 0.53
N GLU A 164 -0.71 -20.77 0.55
CA GLU A 164 0.12 -21.24 1.66
C GLU A 164 0.43 -20.12 2.64
N GLY A 165 -0.17 -20.22 3.83
CA GLY A 165 0.10 -19.38 5.00
C GLY A 165 0.90 -20.12 6.07
N HIS A 166 1.27 -19.41 7.14
CA HIS A 166 1.99 -19.95 8.29
C HIS A 166 1.15 -19.81 9.56
N ASP A 167 0.97 -20.90 10.30
CA ASP A 167 0.26 -20.89 11.57
C ASP A 167 1.24 -20.55 12.71
N PRO A 168 1.16 -19.36 13.32
CA PRO A 168 2.06 -18.97 14.38
C PRO A 168 1.92 -19.80 15.67
N ASP A 169 0.78 -20.47 15.88
CA ASP A 169 0.55 -21.24 17.11
C ASP A 169 1.18 -22.65 17.03
N SER A 170 1.14 -23.26 15.85
CA SER A 170 1.69 -24.61 15.60
C SER A 170 3.03 -24.62 14.87
N ASP A 171 3.49 -23.46 14.40
CA ASP A 171 4.65 -23.28 13.50
C ASP A 171 4.53 -24.07 12.17
N ALA A 172 3.31 -24.48 11.81
CA ALA A 172 3.04 -25.30 10.64
C ALA A 172 2.62 -24.47 9.43
N MET A 173 2.89 -25.00 8.23
CA MET A 173 2.28 -24.48 7.00
C MET A 173 0.81 -24.87 6.95
N LEU A 174 -0.05 -23.96 6.53
CA LEU A 174 -1.47 -24.21 6.33
C LEU A 174 -1.95 -23.75 4.95
N LYS A 175 -2.92 -24.47 4.38
CA LYS A 175 -3.59 -24.09 3.14
C LYS A 175 -4.84 -23.26 3.45
N LEU A 176 -4.97 -22.11 2.80
CA LEU A 176 -6.14 -21.23 2.87
C LEU A 176 -7.09 -21.50 1.71
N THR A 177 -8.39 -21.48 1.98
CA THR A 177 -9.41 -21.53 0.92
C THR A 177 -10.72 -20.91 1.40
N ARG A 178 -11.52 -20.46 0.45
CA ARG A 178 -12.94 -20.12 0.64
C ARG A 178 -13.90 -21.14 0.05
N ASP A 179 -13.38 -22.19 -0.61
CA ASP A 179 -14.17 -23.29 -1.16
C ASP A 179 -14.29 -24.44 -0.14
N PRO A 180 -15.50 -24.70 0.41
CA PRO A 180 -15.74 -25.80 1.34
C PRO A 180 -15.43 -27.19 0.76
N GLN A 181 -15.58 -27.37 -0.55
CA GLN A 181 -15.26 -28.65 -1.20
C GLN A 181 -13.76 -28.88 -1.24
N GLN A 182 -12.97 -27.88 -1.64
CA GLN A 182 -11.52 -27.97 -1.60
C GLN A 182 -11.00 -28.19 -0.17
N PHE A 183 -11.58 -27.51 0.82
CA PHE A 183 -11.26 -27.71 2.22
C PHE A 183 -11.50 -29.17 2.66
N SER A 184 -12.67 -29.72 2.33
CA SER A 184 -13.03 -31.10 2.64
C SER A 184 -12.06 -32.11 2.00
N ARG A 185 -11.62 -31.87 0.75
CA ARG A 185 -10.62 -32.71 0.08
C ARG A 185 -9.27 -32.68 0.81
N TRP A 186 -8.80 -31.50 1.22
CA TRP A 186 -7.54 -31.37 1.96
C TRP A 186 -7.59 -32.05 3.33
N GLN A 187 -8.72 -31.93 4.05
CA GLN A 187 -8.92 -32.63 5.32
C GLN A 187 -8.82 -34.17 5.15
N GLN A 188 -9.45 -34.72 4.10
CA GLN A 188 -9.35 -36.16 3.79
C GLN A 188 -7.92 -36.60 3.45
N GLN A 189 -7.10 -35.69 2.93
CA GLN A 189 -5.68 -35.93 2.61
C GLN A 189 -4.74 -35.69 3.81
N GLY A 190 -5.26 -35.27 4.97
CA GLY A 190 -4.45 -34.91 6.14
C GLY A 190 -3.65 -33.62 5.96
N ILE A 191 -4.03 -32.77 5.01
CA ILE A 191 -3.39 -31.47 4.78
C ILE A 191 -3.97 -30.47 5.79
N ALA A 192 -3.09 -29.81 6.56
CA ALA A 192 -3.48 -28.71 7.43
C ALA A 192 -4.05 -27.56 6.57
N ALA A 193 -5.31 -27.23 6.81
CA ALA A 193 -6.02 -26.22 6.04
C ALA A 193 -6.95 -25.40 6.93
N ARG A 194 -7.34 -24.23 6.44
CA ARG A 194 -8.33 -23.34 7.05
C ARG A 194 -9.31 -22.88 5.99
N LEU A 195 -10.59 -23.13 6.24
CA LEU A 195 -11.70 -22.57 5.49
C LEU A 195 -12.02 -21.18 6.03
N ILE A 196 -12.21 -20.21 5.13
CA ILE A 196 -12.85 -18.93 5.41
C ILE A 196 -14.17 -18.92 4.64
N ASP A 197 -15.28 -19.17 5.33
CA ASP A 197 -16.65 -19.20 4.80
C ASP A 197 -17.53 -18.09 5.38
N ASP A 198 -17.06 -17.41 6.44
CA ASP A 198 -17.65 -16.20 7.00
C ASP A 198 -16.53 -15.16 7.27
N PRO A 199 -16.14 -14.37 6.24
CA PRO A 199 -15.02 -13.43 6.34
C PRO A 199 -15.24 -12.29 7.35
N ASN A 200 -16.50 -12.00 7.72
CA ASN A 200 -16.83 -10.98 8.71
C ASN A 200 -16.42 -11.38 10.13
N THR A 201 -16.48 -12.68 10.44
CA THR A 201 -16.12 -13.21 11.77
C THR A 201 -14.76 -13.91 11.78
N GLN A 202 -14.30 -14.39 10.62
CA GLN A 202 -13.05 -15.13 10.47
C GLN A 202 -11.94 -14.28 9.88
N SER A 203 -11.17 -13.61 10.74
CA SER A 203 -9.99 -12.85 10.31
C SER A 203 -8.69 -13.65 10.32
N LEU A 204 -7.79 -13.30 9.41
CA LEU A 204 -6.42 -13.83 9.38
C LEU A 204 -5.41 -12.82 9.97
N PRO A 205 -4.62 -13.20 11.00
CA PRO A 205 -3.48 -12.41 11.42
C PRO A 205 -2.46 -12.34 10.29
N THR A 206 -1.62 -11.30 10.28
CA THR A 206 -0.66 -11.08 9.18
C THR A 206 0.18 -12.32 8.90
N ALA A 207 0.73 -12.99 9.92
CA ALA A 207 1.56 -14.19 9.77
C ALA A 207 0.88 -15.33 9.00
N MET A 208 -0.44 -15.48 9.14
CA MET A 208 -1.23 -16.52 8.48
C MET A 208 -1.58 -16.21 7.02
N ARG A 209 -1.44 -14.95 6.57
CA ARG A 209 -1.78 -14.57 5.19
C ARG A 209 -0.80 -15.21 4.22
N ALA A 210 -1.27 -15.63 3.06
CA ALA A 210 -0.44 -16.39 2.13
C ALA A 210 0.44 -15.48 1.27
N ALA A 211 -0.18 -14.54 0.55
CA ALA A 211 0.54 -13.59 -0.28
C ALA A 211 0.78 -12.26 0.46
N PHE A 212 -0.25 -11.84 1.19
CA PHE A 212 -0.42 -10.51 1.77
C PHE A 212 -0.22 -9.41 0.72
N ILE A 213 -1.24 -9.20 -0.12
CA ILE A 213 -1.22 -8.20 -1.20
C ILE A 213 -1.22 -6.80 -0.59
N ASN A 214 -0.07 -6.14 -0.51
CA ASN A 214 0.08 -4.87 0.20
C ASN A 214 -0.24 -3.65 -0.67
N SER A 215 -0.17 -3.80 -1.98
CA SER A 215 -0.65 -2.82 -2.95
C SER A 215 -1.04 -3.52 -4.25
N SER A 216 -1.94 -2.90 -4.99
CA SER A 216 -2.27 -3.28 -6.36
C SER A 216 -2.33 -2.04 -7.24
N SER A 217 -2.11 -2.19 -8.53
CA SER A 217 -2.26 -1.06 -9.46
C SER A 217 -2.65 -1.54 -10.85
N TYR A 218 -3.46 -0.77 -11.58
CA TYR A 218 -3.65 -0.99 -13.01
C TYR A 218 -2.31 -0.89 -13.74
N ASP A 219 -2.01 -1.78 -14.70
CA ASP A 219 -0.89 -1.54 -15.62
C ASP A 219 -1.31 -0.44 -16.59
N HIS A 220 -0.64 0.71 -16.54
CA HIS A 220 -0.96 1.85 -17.41
C HIS A 220 -0.73 1.56 -18.90
N ARG A 221 0.01 0.50 -19.24
CA ARG A 221 0.33 0.12 -20.62
C ARG A 221 -0.59 -0.95 -21.19
N ASP A 222 -1.33 -1.67 -20.33
CA ASP A 222 -2.14 -2.82 -20.72
C ASP A 222 -3.38 -2.91 -19.82
N GLU A 223 -4.55 -2.56 -20.35
CA GLU A 223 -5.82 -2.60 -19.62
C GLU A 223 -6.18 -4.01 -19.13
N HIS A 224 -5.59 -5.06 -19.69
CA HIS A 224 -5.83 -6.43 -19.28
C HIS A 224 -4.88 -6.89 -18.17
N ARG A 225 -4.08 -5.99 -17.58
CA ARG A 225 -3.13 -6.34 -16.51
C ARG A 225 -3.35 -5.54 -15.25
N ILE A 226 -3.29 -6.25 -14.12
CA ILE A 226 -3.22 -5.67 -12.78
C ILE A 226 -1.89 -6.08 -12.15
N LEU A 227 -1.17 -5.11 -11.60
CA LEU A 227 -0.01 -5.34 -10.78
C LEU A 227 -0.43 -5.62 -9.33
N ALA A 228 0.26 -6.55 -8.67
CA ALA A 228 0.06 -6.82 -7.25
C ALA A 228 1.40 -7.00 -6.53
N THR A 229 1.60 -6.25 -5.46
CA THR A 229 2.79 -6.31 -4.60
C THR A 229 2.56 -7.28 -3.45
N LEU A 230 3.33 -8.35 -3.42
CA LEU A 230 3.14 -9.49 -2.52
C LEU A 230 4.15 -9.43 -1.36
N PHE A 231 3.70 -8.96 -0.20
CA PHE A 231 4.57 -8.70 0.95
C PHE A 231 5.32 -9.96 1.42
N HIS A 232 4.63 -11.09 1.57
CA HIS A 232 5.26 -12.34 2.03
C HIS A 232 6.09 -13.03 0.95
N LYS A 233 5.89 -12.69 -0.31
CA LYS A 233 6.59 -13.32 -1.43
C LYS A 233 7.75 -12.47 -1.98
N GLY A 234 7.87 -11.22 -1.55
CA GLY A 234 9.00 -10.35 -1.92
C GLY A 234 9.05 -10.03 -3.41
N LYS A 235 7.90 -9.76 -4.03
CA LYS A 235 7.80 -9.52 -5.47
C LYS A 235 6.57 -8.71 -5.86
N VAL A 236 6.62 -8.13 -7.05
CA VAL A 236 5.47 -7.63 -7.80
C VAL A 236 5.17 -8.61 -8.92
N ILE A 237 3.89 -8.96 -9.07
CA ILE A 237 3.38 -9.77 -10.18
C ILE A 237 2.49 -8.92 -11.09
N ALA A 238 2.38 -9.29 -12.36
CA ALA A 238 1.35 -8.84 -13.28
C ALA A 238 0.37 -9.99 -13.52
N ILE A 239 -0.91 -9.74 -13.26
CA ILE A 239 -2.03 -10.67 -13.41
C ILE A 239 -2.74 -10.35 -14.72
N ASP A 240 -2.93 -11.33 -15.60
CA ASP A 240 -3.81 -11.20 -16.77
C ASP A 240 -5.27 -11.29 -16.32
N ARG A 241 -6.03 -10.22 -16.47
CA ARG A 241 -7.44 -10.13 -16.04
C ARG A 241 -8.35 -11.14 -16.73
N ARG A 242 -7.97 -11.64 -17.91
CA ARG A 242 -8.79 -12.55 -18.73
C ARG A 242 -8.63 -14.00 -18.29
N THR A 243 -7.44 -14.38 -17.83
CA THR A 243 -7.13 -15.78 -17.47
C THR A 243 -6.92 -15.98 -15.98
N GLY A 244 -6.57 -14.93 -15.23
CA GLY A 244 -6.15 -15.01 -13.84
C GLY A 244 -4.69 -15.47 -13.65
N ASP A 245 -4.01 -15.86 -14.73
CA ASP A 245 -2.59 -16.20 -14.70
C ASP A 245 -1.73 -14.99 -14.37
N PHE A 246 -0.56 -15.21 -13.80
CA PHE A 246 0.35 -14.13 -13.46
C PHE A 246 1.80 -14.45 -13.80
N GLN A 247 2.59 -13.39 -13.95
CA GLN A 247 4.04 -13.44 -14.12
C GLN A 247 4.72 -12.48 -13.16
N GLU A 248 5.96 -12.78 -12.78
CA GLU A 248 6.76 -11.87 -11.96
C GLU A 248 7.26 -10.69 -12.80
N VAL A 249 7.21 -9.48 -12.22
CA VAL A 249 7.68 -8.24 -12.85
C VAL A 249 8.91 -7.70 -12.12
N ILE A 250 8.85 -7.66 -10.79
CA ILE A 250 9.96 -7.26 -9.91
C ILE A 250 10.10 -8.34 -8.84
N SER A 251 11.32 -8.80 -8.56
CA SER A 251 11.59 -9.86 -7.59
C SER A 251 12.66 -9.45 -6.57
N GLN A 252 12.88 -10.31 -5.57
CA GLN A 252 13.91 -10.12 -4.54
C GLN A 252 13.69 -8.87 -3.66
N LEU A 253 12.44 -8.48 -3.47
CA LEU A 253 12.05 -7.38 -2.59
C LEU A 253 11.99 -7.85 -1.12
N THR A 254 12.41 -7.00 -0.21
CA THR A 254 12.33 -7.21 1.23
C THR A 254 11.06 -6.56 1.76
N THR A 255 10.06 -7.39 2.10
CA THR A 255 8.79 -6.98 2.73
C THR A 255 8.10 -5.79 2.02
N PRO A 256 7.86 -5.88 0.70
CA PRO A 256 7.41 -4.73 -0.08
C PRO A 256 6.01 -4.26 0.32
N HIS A 257 5.80 -2.94 0.31
CA HIS A 257 4.50 -2.32 0.62
C HIS A 257 3.93 -1.60 -0.59
N GLY A 258 4.71 -0.71 -1.18
CA GLY A 258 4.33 0.09 -2.34
C GLY A 258 4.63 -0.63 -3.65
N GLY A 259 3.74 -0.47 -4.62
CA GLY A 259 3.98 -0.86 -6.01
C GLY A 259 2.92 -0.25 -6.89
N LYS A 260 3.36 0.36 -8.00
CA LYS A 260 2.49 1.13 -8.87
C LYS A 260 2.98 1.05 -10.31
N SER A 261 2.05 1.09 -11.26
CA SER A 261 2.36 1.43 -12.64
C SER A 261 1.98 2.88 -12.88
N GLN A 262 2.83 3.63 -13.57
CA GLN A 262 2.48 4.98 -14.00
C GLN A 262 3.16 5.27 -15.34
N ALA A 263 2.35 5.55 -16.36
CA ALA A 263 2.83 5.66 -17.74
C ALA A 263 3.66 4.43 -18.15
N ASP A 264 4.94 4.60 -18.49
CA ASP A 264 5.85 3.53 -18.91
C ASP A 264 6.67 2.90 -17.77
N LEU A 265 6.52 3.42 -16.54
CA LEU A 265 7.26 3.00 -15.36
C LEU A 265 6.46 2.00 -14.52
N THR A 266 7.11 0.92 -14.12
CA THR A 266 6.66 0.08 -13.00
C THR A 266 7.61 0.31 -11.83
N MET A 267 7.08 0.58 -10.64
CA MET A 267 7.88 0.80 -9.44
C MET A 267 7.42 -0.07 -8.27
N ALA A 268 8.32 -0.37 -7.36
CA ALA A 268 8.03 -1.05 -6.10
C ALA A 268 8.95 -0.58 -4.99
N THR A 269 8.43 -0.50 -3.76
CA THR A 269 9.28 -0.29 -2.58
C THR A 269 9.74 -1.62 -2.03
N SER A 270 11.05 -1.80 -1.90
CA SER A 270 11.62 -2.86 -1.08
C SER A 270 11.77 -2.31 0.34
N THR A 271 10.63 -2.24 1.04
CA THR A 271 10.49 -1.45 2.28
C THR A 271 11.57 -1.75 3.31
N GLY A 272 11.80 -3.04 3.59
CA GLY A 272 12.70 -3.45 4.67
C GLY A 272 14.20 -3.34 4.32
N SER A 273 14.55 -3.20 3.04
CA SER A 273 15.93 -2.92 2.60
C SER A 273 16.17 -1.43 2.33
N GLY A 274 15.12 -0.60 2.36
CA GLY A 274 15.27 0.83 2.13
C GLY A 274 15.47 1.19 0.67
N GLU A 275 14.77 0.52 -0.25
CA GLU A 275 14.99 0.73 -1.68
C GLU A 275 13.71 1.01 -2.45
N ILE A 276 13.85 1.73 -3.56
CA ILE A 276 12.83 1.85 -4.59
C ILE A 276 13.38 1.20 -5.86
N HIS A 277 12.66 0.18 -6.35
CA HIS A 277 12.96 -0.52 -7.58
C HIS A 277 12.13 0.11 -8.70
N LEU A 278 12.78 0.46 -9.81
CA LEU A 278 12.21 1.14 -10.97
C LEU A 278 12.49 0.31 -12.22
N GLU A 279 11.45 -0.11 -12.91
CA GLU A 279 11.51 -0.81 -14.19
C GLU A 279 10.92 0.06 -15.29
N LYS A 280 11.77 0.50 -16.23
CA LYS A 280 11.38 1.33 -17.39
C LYS A 280 12.15 0.89 -18.63
N ASP A 281 11.45 0.63 -19.73
CA ASP A 281 12.04 0.23 -21.01
C ASP A 281 13.03 -0.97 -20.91
N GLY A 282 12.70 -1.94 -20.05
CA GLY A 282 13.55 -3.11 -19.78
C GLY A 282 14.84 -2.78 -19.00
N LYS A 283 14.98 -1.57 -18.47
CA LYS A 283 16.06 -1.15 -17.58
C LYS A 283 15.57 -1.11 -16.14
N SER A 284 16.33 -1.78 -15.29
CA SER A 284 16.12 -1.84 -13.84
C SER A 284 17.04 -0.85 -13.15
N THR A 285 16.47 0.05 -12.34
CA THR A 285 17.20 0.99 -11.47
C THR A 285 16.75 0.81 -10.02
N ILE A 286 17.70 0.81 -9.08
CA ILE A 286 17.44 0.71 -7.65
C ILE A 286 17.95 1.98 -6.98
N LEU A 287 17.06 2.74 -6.34
CA LEU A 287 17.43 3.84 -5.46
C LEU A 287 17.58 3.30 -4.04
N ASP A 288 18.77 3.41 -3.47
CA ASP A 288 19.16 2.86 -2.17
C ASP A 288 19.27 3.98 -1.13
N PHE A 289 18.46 3.90 -0.07
CA PHE A 289 18.36 4.89 1.00
C PHE A 289 19.16 4.49 2.24
N SER A 290 19.82 3.32 2.24
CA SER A 290 20.48 2.78 3.43
C SER A 290 21.56 3.70 4.01
N GLN A 291 22.20 4.51 3.16
CA GLN A 291 23.24 5.47 3.56
C GLN A 291 22.70 6.89 3.80
N LEU A 292 21.40 7.12 3.60
CA LEU A 292 20.80 8.43 3.81
C LEU A 292 20.75 8.77 5.30
N SER A 293 21.17 9.97 5.68
CA SER A 293 21.19 10.42 7.08
C SER A 293 19.79 10.75 7.62
N GLY A 294 19.67 11.02 8.93
CA GLY A 294 18.42 11.47 9.56
C GLY A 294 17.57 10.38 10.20
N LYS A 295 18.01 9.12 10.16
CA LYS A 295 17.35 8.01 10.85
C LYS A 295 17.70 8.02 12.35
N PRO A 296 16.73 7.85 13.27
CA PRO A 296 16.98 7.70 14.71
C PRO A 296 17.95 6.54 15.01
N GLU A 297 18.88 6.75 15.96
CA GLU A 297 19.95 5.81 16.28
C GLU A 297 19.40 4.45 16.76
N GLU A 298 18.30 4.46 17.52
CA GLU A 298 17.66 3.26 18.05
C GLU A 298 17.11 2.33 16.96
N LEU A 299 16.92 2.84 15.73
CA LEU A 299 16.49 2.03 14.59
C LEU A 299 17.68 1.33 13.90
N GLY A 300 18.93 1.75 14.13
CA GLY A 300 20.12 1.14 13.56
C GLY A 300 19.98 0.90 12.05
N GLU A 301 20.26 -0.31 11.56
CA GLU A 301 20.14 -0.68 10.14
C GLU A 301 18.70 -0.87 9.64
N MET A 302 17.67 -0.56 10.44
CA MET A 302 16.28 -0.78 10.03
C MET A 302 15.83 0.29 9.03
N GLU A 303 15.56 -0.12 7.81
CA GLU A 303 14.98 0.73 6.78
C GLU A 303 13.48 0.53 6.66
N TRP A 304 12.77 1.58 6.21
CA TRP A 304 11.33 1.50 6.00
C TRP A 304 10.81 2.52 4.98
N ILE A 305 11.06 2.26 3.69
CA ILE A 305 10.44 3.01 2.59
C ILE A 305 9.02 2.48 2.36
N GLN A 306 8.04 3.23 2.85
CA GLN A 306 6.66 2.77 2.95
C GLN A 306 5.95 2.75 1.59
N ASN A 307 5.90 3.87 0.88
CA ASN A 307 5.37 3.96 -0.47
C ASN A 307 6.10 5.05 -1.28
N ALA A 308 5.91 5.06 -2.60
CA ALA A 308 6.41 6.11 -3.48
C ALA A 308 5.46 6.35 -4.66
N ILE A 309 5.42 7.58 -5.15
CA ILE A 309 4.70 7.98 -6.37
C ILE A 309 5.60 8.77 -7.30
N VAL A 310 5.15 8.95 -8.55
CA VAL A 310 5.76 9.89 -9.49
C VAL A 310 4.82 11.07 -9.74
N HIS A 311 5.37 12.28 -9.74
CA HIS A 311 4.67 13.50 -10.12
C HIS A 311 5.61 14.43 -10.88
N GLU A 312 5.22 14.82 -12.10
CA GLU A 312 6.00 15.74 -12.94
C GLU A 312 7.48 15.34 -13.10
N GLY A 313 7.75 14.04 -13.21
CA GLY A 313 9.11 13.49 -13.33
C GLY A 313 9.88 13.34 -12.01
N LEU A 314 9.31 13.81 -10.90
CA LEU A 314 9.87 13.65 -9.57
C LEU A 314 9.32 12.40 -8.89
N LEU A 315 10.17 11.70 -8.14
CA LEU A 315 9.75 10.65 -7.21
C LEU A 315 9.50 11.27 -5.84
N ILE A 316 8.39 10.88 -5.20
CA ILE A 316 8.05 11.30 -3.84
C ILE A 316 7.87 10.03 -3.01
N ALA A 317 8.75 9.82 -2.04
CA ALA A 317 8.77 8.64 -1.19
C ALA A 317 8.40 8.97 0.26
N ILE A 318 7.75 8.03 0.93
CA ILE A 318 7.52 8.06 2.38
C ILE A 318 8.63 7.24 3.04
N ASP A 319 9.57 7.91 3.70
CA ASP A 319 10.56 7.26 4.55
C ASP A 319 10.08 7.30 6.02
N SER A 320 9.43 6.21 6.43
CA SER A 320 8.79 6.13 7.75
C SER A 320 9.76 6.08 8.90
N ASN A 321 10.98 5.58 8.69
CA ASN A 321 11.98 5.52 9.75
C ASN A 321 12.72 6.85 9.90
N ARG A 322 12.76 7.69 8.86
CA ARG A 322 13.26 9.07 8.92
C ARG A 322 12.17 10.13 9.14
N ASN A 323 10.91 9.72 9.32
CA ASN A 323 9.75 10.62 9.46
C ASN A 323 9.72 11.71 8.38
N SER A 324 10.05 11.35 7.13
CA SER A 324 10.25 12.35 6.08
C SER A 324 9.62 11.93 4.76
N PHE A 325 9.07 12.91 4.04
CA PHE A 325 8.90 12.80 2.60
C PHE A 325 10.26 13.04 1.94
N VAL A 326 10.63 12.18 0.99
CA VAL A 326 11.85 12.35 0.20
C VAL A 326 11.45 12.63 -1.24
N ILE A 327 11.73 13.84 -1.72
CA ILE A 327 11.48 14.25 -3.11
C ILE A 327 12.78 14.06 -3.89
N ILE A 328 12.72 13.45 -5.06
CA ILE A 328 13.90 13.00 -5.79
C ILE A 328 13.78 13.37 -7.26
N ASP A 329 14.80 14.05 -7.76
CA ASP A 329 15.06 14.23 -9.19
C ASP A 329 16.24 13.34 -9.58
N THR A 330 15.94 12.23 -10.24
CA THR A 330 16.97 11.27 -10.67
C THR A 330 17.82 11.73 -11.84
N GLU A 331 17.34 12.71 -12.63
CA GLU A 331 18.08 13.23 -13.79
C GLU A 331 19.10 14.27 -13.35
N ARG A 332 18.72 15.13 -12.40
CA ARG A 332 19.59 16.18 -11.85
C ARG A 332 20.41 15.72 -10.64
N GLU A 333 20.19 14.50 -10.17
CA GLU A 333 20.80 13.93 -8.95
C GLU A 333 20.57 14.84 -7.73
N LEU A 334 19.33 15.33 -7.60
CA LEU A 334 18.89 16.17 -6.48
C LEU A 334 17.90 15.43 -5.62
N TYR A 335 17.90 15.76 -4.33
CA TYR A 335 16.84 15.33 -3.44
C TYR A 335 16.51 16.39 -2.39
N ASP A 336 15.37 16.25 -1.75
CA ASP A 336 15.05 16.96 -0.52
C ASP A 336 14.39 16.02 0.47
N MET A 337 14.47 16.37 1.75
CA MET A 337 13.83 15.66 2.85
C MET A 337 13.00 16.64 3.66
N ILE A 338 11.70 16.38 3.73
CA ILE A 338 10.74 17.23 4.43
C ILE A 338 10.14 16.41 5.56
N SER A 339 10.43 16.80 6.80
CA SER A 339 9.92 16.10 7.97
C SER A 339 8.41 16.30 8.11
N TYR A 340 7.73 15.25 8.55
CA TYR A 340 6.35 15.31 9.02
C TYR A 340 6.28 14.93 10.51
N ASP A 341 5.09 15.01 11.08
CA ASP A 341 4.85 14.77 12.50
C ASP A 341 5.41 13.40 12.96
N LEU A 342 6.07 13.39 14.12
CA LEU A 342 6.79 12.22 14.63
C LEU A 342 5.87 11.08 15.06
N ASP A 343 4.58 11.37 15.28
CA ASP A 343 3.58 10.38 15.68
C ASP A 343 2.80 9.84 14.49
N TRP A 344 3.05 10.33 13.28
CA TRP A 344 2.32 9.89 12.08
C TRP A 344 2.92 8.64 11.47
N ALA A 345 2.14 7.56 11.47
CA ALA A 345 2.38 6.41 10.63
C ALA A 345 1.74 6.63 9.25
N VAL A 346 2.34 7.49 8.43
CA VAL A 346 1.93 7.72 7.04
C VAL A 346 1.97 6.37 6.29
N GLN A 347 0.90 6.05 5.58
CA GLN A 347 0.75 4.77 4.89
C GLN A 347 0.80 4.92 3.38
N ASP A 348 0.13 5.95 2.84
CA ASP A 348 0.06 6.21 1.41
C ASP A 348 -0.11 7.71 1.14
N LEU A 349 0.14 8.14 -0.10
CA LEU A 349 0.00 9.52 -0.56
C LEU A 349 -0.37 9.63 -2.04
N VAL A 350 -1.09 10.69 -2.40
CA VAL A 350 -1.30 11.10 -3.79
C VAL A 350 -1.20 12.61 -3.94
N VAL A 351 -0.90 13.07 -5.15
CA VAL A 351 -0.98 14.50 -5.49
C VAL A 351 -2.44 14.87 -5.78
N GLY A 352 -2.96 15.84 -5.04
CA GLY A 352 -4.35 16.25 -5.18
C GLY A 352 -4.76 17.33 -4.20
N SER A 353 -5.91 17.95 -4.44
CA SER A 353 -6.52 18.92 -3.54
C SER A 353 -8.03 18.76 -3.55
N LEU A 354 -8.62 18.90 -2.36
CA LEU A 354 -10.07 18.83 -2.18
C LEU A 354 -10.65 20.23 -2.13
N ASN A 355 -11.78 20.43 -2.81
CA ASN A 355 -12.54 21.67 -2.68
C ASN A 355 -13.33 21.71 -1.35
N ALA A 356 -13.88 22.87 -1.00
CA ALA A 356 -14.59 23.06 0.27
C ALA A 356 -15.80 22.10 0.44
N SER A 357 -16.54 21.83 -0.64
CA SER A 357 -17.69 20.90 -0.60
C SER A 357 -17.24 19.47 -0.33
N GLN A 358 -16.14 19.03 -0.94
CA GLN A 358 -15.54 17.72 -0.70
C GLN A 358 -15.03 17.56 0.73
N LYS A 359 -14.35 18.58 1.26
CA LYS A 359 -13.90 18.59 2.66
C LYS A 359 -15.07 18.46 3.64
N SER A 360 -16.16 19.19 3.39
CA SER A 360 -17.38 19.09 4.21
C SER A 360 -17.96 17.68 4.19
N LEU A 361 -18.06 17.04 3.02
CA LEU A 361 -18.58 15.67 2.89
C LEU A 361 -17.73 14.64 3.63
N ILE A 362 -16.41 14.82 3.67
CA ILE A 362 -15.49 13.92 4.39
C ILE A 362 -15.60 14.12 5.90
N GLN A 363 -15.76 15.36 6.37
CA GLN A 363 -15.89 15.66 7.80
C GLN A 363 -17.14 15.01 8.41
N ASP A 364 -18.21 14.87 7.63
CA ASP A 364 -19.44 14.21 8.06
C ASP A 364 -19.28 12.72 8.38
N ILE A 365 -18.23 12.05 7.87
CA ILE A 365 -17.92 10.64 8.15
C ILE A 365 -17.57 10.41 9.63
N SER A 366 -16.99 11.41 10.30
CA SER A 366 -16.61 11.29 11.72
C SER A 366 -17.82 11.22 12.67
N ASN A 367 -19.04 11.47 12.16
CA ASN A 367 -20.28 11.48 12.95
C ASN A 367 -21.03 10.13 12.93
N GLU A 368 -20.47 9.12 12.29
CA GLU A 368 -20.98 7.74 12.20
C GLU A 368 -20.13 6.76 13.02
#